data_AF-A0A2J8B868-F1
#
_entry.id   AF-A0A2J8B868-F1
#
_cell.length_a   1.000
_cell.length_b   1.000
_cell.length_c   1.000
_cell.angle_alpha   90.00
_cell.angle_beta   90.00
_cell.angle_gamma   90.00
#
_symmetry.space_group_name_H-M   'P 1'
#
loop_
_entity.id
_entity.type
_entity.pdbx_description
1 polymer ?
#
loop_
_entity_poly.entity_id
_entity_poly.type
_entity_poly.pdbx_seq_one_letter_code
_entity_poly.pdbx_strand_id
1 'polypeptide(L)' 'MNQYMYDGPVMEFDTCISNRWRGSTYAASEKKARSNLAYQFKKKTNRIPSTRITLPGKVVAAN' A
#
# COMPACT_ATOMS: atom_id res chain seq x y z
N MET A 1 -12.46 9.61 -10.08
CA MET A 1 -11.40 9.20 -9.14
C MET A 1 -10.42 8.36 -9.92
N ASN A 2 -9.12 8.63 -9.79
CA ASN A 2 -8.12 7.88 -10.55
C ASN A 2 -7.87 6.55 -9.83
N GLN A 3 -7.81 5.47 -10.60
CA GLN A 3 -7.40 4.18 -10.06
C GLN A 3 -5.87 4.21 -9.91
N TYR A 4 -5.39 3.70 -8.79
CA TYR A 4 -3.98 3.55 -8.52
C TYR A 4 -3.70 2.09 -8.19
N MET A 5 -2.62 1.58 -8.71
CA MET A 5 -2.13 0.23 -8.49
C MET A 5 -0.73 0.27 -7.92
N TYR A 6 -0.43 -0.69 -7.06
CA TYR A 6 0.89 -0.92 -6.50
C TYR A 6 1.25 -2.37 -6.71
N ASP A 7 2.45 -2.61 -7.23
CA ASP A 7 3.08 -3.93 -7.35
C ASP A 7 4.49 -3.78 -6.79
N GLY A 8 4.73 -4.31 -5.60
CA GLY A 8 6.03 -4.17 -4.97
C GLY A 8 6.09 -4.70 -3.55
N PRO A 9 7.26 -4.60 -2.91
CA PRO A 9 7.44 -5.09 -1.57
C PRO A 9 6.69 -4.23 -0.55
N VAL A 10 6.24 -4.81 0.55
CA VAL A 10 5.66 -4.11 1.69
C VAL A 10 6.58 -4.27 2.87
N MET A 11 6.99 -3.14 3.43
CA MET A 11 7.85 -3.09 4.61
C MET A 11 7.01 -2.72 5.82
N GLU A 12 7.31 -3.36 6.94
CA GLU A 12 6.74 -3.10 8.25
C GLU A 12 7.90 -2.72 9.16
N PHE A 13 7.96 -1.44 9.55
CA PHE A 13 9.16 -0.86 10.15
C PHE A 13 10.38 -1.12 9.24
N ASP A 14 11.27 -2.03 9.63
CA ASP A 14 12.47 -2.42 8.87
C ASP A 14 12.39 -3.85 8.31
N THR A 15 11.28 -4.54 8.52
CA THR A 15 11.09 -5.93 8.09
C THR A 15 10.28 -5.99 6.81
N CYS A 16 10.77 -6.67 5.78
CA CYS A 16 9.96 -6.97 4.61
C CYS A 16 8.93 -8.05 4.96
N ILE A 17 7.64 -7.68 4.99
CA ILE A 17 6.55 -8.62 5.29
C ILE A 17 6.05 -9.29 4.02
N SER A 18 6.11 -8.58 2.90
CA SER A 18 5.70 -9.12 1.61
C SER A 18 6.71 -8.69 0.56
N ASN A 19 7.41 -9.65 -0.04
CA ASN A 19 8.34 -9.37 -1.12
C ASN A 19 7.64 -8.83 -2.37
N ARG A 20 6.37 -9.22 -2.57
CA ARG A 20 5.55 -8.76 -3.69
C ARG A 20 4.08 -8.74 -3.30
N TRP A 21 3.56 -7.55 -3.05
CA TRP A 21 2.16 -7.31 -2.82
C TRP A 21 1.56 -6.49 -3.96
N ARG A 22 0.37 -6.92 -4.40
CA ARG A 22 -0.44 -6.22 -5.39
C ARG A 22 -1.69 -5.66 -4.73
N GLY A 23 -1.88 -4.36 -4.86
CA GLY A 23 -3.07 -3.68 -4.37
C GLY A 23 -3.51 -2.60 -5.32
N SER A 24 -4.82 -2.40 -5.41
CA SER A 24 -5.41 -1.30 -6.16
C SER A 24 -6.34 -0.48 -5.28
N THR A 25 -6.38 0.83 -5.50
CA THR A 25 -7.28 1.73 -4.77
C THR A 25 -7.66 2.91 -5.64
N TYR A 26 -8.83 3.47 -5.38
CA TYR A 26 -9.24 4.74 -5.97
C TYR A 26 -8.84 5.88 -5.03
N ALA A 27 -8.18 6.89 -5.56
CA ALA A 27 -7.77 8.05 -4.78
C ALA A 27 -7.76 9.32 -5.63
N ALA A 28 -7.72 10.47 -4.96
CA ALA A 28 -7.54 11.77 -5.62
C ALA A 28 -6.06 12.04 -5.97
N SER A 29 -5.11 11.41 -5.28
CA SER A 29 -3.68 11.58 -5.49
C SER A 29 -2.88 10.33 -5.11
N GLU A 30 -1.66 10.20 -5.63
CA GLU A 30 -0.74 9.10 -5.29
C GLU A 30 -0.46 9.00 -3.78
N LYS A 31 -0.33 10.14 -3.10
CA LYS A 31 -0.09 10.18 -1.65
C LYS A 31 -1.26 9.54 -0.89
N LYS A 32 -2.50 9.87 -1.27
CA LYS A 32 -3.71 9.28 -0.68
C LYS A 32 -3.85 7.81 -1.07
N ALA A 33 -3.52 7.46 -2.31
CA ALA A 33 -3.50 6.08 -2.76
C ALA A 33 -2.56 5.23 -1.90
N ARG A 34 -1.34 5.71 -1.64
CA ARG A 34 -0.37 5.03 -0.77
C ARG A 34 -0.93 4.80 0.64
N SER A 35 -1.56 5.81 1.24
CA SER A 35 -2.19 5.65 2.56
C SER A 35 -3.34 4.64 2.54
N ASN A 36 -4.18 4.67 1.51
CA ASN A 36 -5.27 3.70 1.35
C ASN A 36 -4.76 2.27 1.17
N LEU A 37 -3.71 2.08 0.36
CA LEU A 37 -3.07 0.78 0.14
C LEU A 37 -2.44 0.23 1.41
N ALA A 38 -1.73 1.06 2.17
CA ALA A 38 -1.16 0.67 3.46
C ALA A 38 -2.26 0.27 4.45
N TYR A 39 -3.38 1.00 4.47
CA TYR A 39 -4.55 0.65 5.29
C TYR A 39 -5.20 -0.67 4.85
N GLN A 40 -5.38 -0.88 3.55
CA GLN A 40 -5.91 -2.14 3.01
C GLN A 40 -5.02 -3.33 3.38
N PHE A 41 -3.70 -3.17 3.28
CA PHE A 41 -2.74 -4.19 3.68
C PHE A 41 -2.92 -4.55 5.15
N LYS A 42 -2.90 -3.56 6.05
CA LYS A 42 -3.13 -3.77 7.50
C LYS A 42 -4.41 -4.54 7.79
N LYS A 43 -5.51 -4.16 7.12
CA LYS A 43 -6.82 -4.79 7.30
C LYS A 43 -6.83 -6.24 6.82
N LYS A 44 -6.16 -6.55 5.71
CA LYS A 44 -6.04 -7.93 5.20
C LYS A 44 -5.16 -8.81 6.08
N THR A 45 -4.09 -8.27 6.64
CA THR A 45 -3.15 -9.03 7.48
C THR A 45 -3.52 -9.03 8.97
N ASN A 46 -4.70 -8.51 9.35
CA ASN A 46 -5.12 -8.30 10.74
C ASN A 46 -4.04 -7.65 11.61
N ARG A 47 -3.28 -6.71 11.02
CA ARG A 47 -2.21 -6.01 11.74
C ARG A 47 -2.79 -4.88 12.55
N ILE A 48 -2.19 -4.65 13.72
CA ILE A 48 -2.53 -3.56 14.64
C ILE A 48 -2.44 -2.21 13.88
N PRO A 49 -3.39 -1.28 14.02
CA PRO A 49 -3.35 0.01 13.33
C PRO A 49 -2.08 0.83 13.61
N SER A 50 -1.45 0.63 14.77
CA SER A 50 -0.17 1.24 15.19
C SER A 50 1.04 0.80 14.36
N THR A 51 0.91 -0.29 13.61
CA THR A 51 1.99 -0.85 12.79
C THR A 51 2.39 0.12 11.68
N ARG A 52 3.68 0.45 11.56
CA ARG A 52 4.16 1.36 10.52
C ARG A 52 4.42 0.59 9.22
N ILE A 53 3.42 0.57 8.34
CA ILE A 53 3.53 -0.03 7.01
C ILE A 53 4.01 1.02 6.02
N THR A 54 5.13 0.72 5.35
CA THR A 54 5.72 1.51 4.29
C THR A 54 5.65 0.75 2.96
N LEU A 55 5.32 1.50 1.91
CA LEU A 55 5.24 1.03 0.54
C LEU A 55 6.35 1.75 -0.23
N PRO A 56 7.59 1.22 -0.27
CA PRO A 56 8.73 1.87 -0.92
C PRO A 56 8.61 1.87 -2.45
N GLY A 57 7.80 0.98 -3.03
CA GLY A 57 7.57 0.91 -4.47
C GLY A 57 6.82 2.12 -5.02
N LYS A 58 6.81 2.24 -6.35
CA LYS A 58 6.04 3.27 -7.05
C LYS A 58 4.57 2.87 -7.10
N VAL A 59 3.69 3.81 -6.74
CA VAL A 59 2.26 3.68 -6.98
C VAL A 59 2.00 4.21 -8.39
N VAL A 60 1.42 3.39 -9.26
CA VAL A 60 1.16 3.74 -10.66
C VAL A 60 -0.32 4.04 -10.81
N ALA A 61 -0.68 5.13 -11.49
CA ALA A 61 -2.07 5.35 -11.87
C ALA A 61 -2.47 4.34 -12.96
N ALA A 62 -3.51 3.56 -12.72
CA ALA A 62 -4.17 2.79 -13.76
C ALA A 62 -5.10 3.75 -14.51
N ASN A 63 -4.73 4.06 -15.75
CA ASN A 63 -5.56 4.79 -16.70
C ASN A 63 -6.55 3.84 -17.38
#